data_AF-A0A098LBS2-F1
#
_entry.id   AF-A0A098LBS2-F1
#
_cell.length_a   1.000
_cell.length_b   1.000
_cell.length_c   1.000
_cell.angle_alpha   90.00
_cell.angle_beta   90.00
_cell.angle_gamma   90.00
#
_symmetry.space_group_name_H-M   'P 1'
#
loop_
_entity.id
_entity.type
_entity.pdbx_description
1 polymer ?
#
loop_
_entity_poly.entity_id
_entity_poly.type
_entity_poly.pdbx_seq_one_letter_code
_entity_poly.pdbx_strand_id
1 'polypeptide(L)' 'MKKIIICALVMTAFACNKNLDPAQVPDPVINAFYSDFPTDVKVKWEEKKNKQYEANFEYRGQLREVLYDSSGTVVKVDS' A
#
# COMPACT_ATOMS: atom_id res chain seq x y z
N MET A 1 -6.19 6.80 27.11
CA MET A 1 -4.93 6.02 27.10
C MET A 1 -4.81 5.31 25.75
N LYS A 2 -4.22 5.96 24.75
CA LYS A 2 -4.03 5.37 23.42
C LYS A 2 -2.66 4.67 23.45
N LYS A 3 -2.65 3.35 23.60
CA LYS A 3 -1.42 2.56 23.56
C LYS A 3 -0.91 2.59 22.12
N ILE A 4 0.08 3.46 21.85
CA ILE A 4 0.79 3.46 20.57
C ILE A 4 1.76 2.29 20.63
N ILE A 5 1.36 1.14 20.09
CA ILE A 5 2.26 0.02 19.87
C ILE A 5 3.06 0.37 18.60
N ILE A 6 4.24 0.95 18.80
CA ILE A 6 5.26 1.06 17.77
C ILE A 6 5.85 -0.34 17.63
N CYS A 7 5.30 -1.13 16.70
CA CYS A 7 5.98 -2.32 16.20
C CYS A 7 7.11 -1.83 15.28
N ALA A 8 8.32 -1.79 15.85
CA ALA A 8 9.54 -1.48 15.15
C ALA A 8 9.81 -2.56 14.08
N LEU A 9 9.37 -2.32 12.85
CA LEU A 9 9.88 -3.03 11.68
C LEU A 9 11.18 -2.33 11.26
N VAL A 10 12.29 -2.72 11.86
CA VAL A 10 13.62 -2.35 11.38
C VAL A 10 13.95 -3.25 10.20
N MET A 11 13.98 -2.70 8.99
CA MET A 11 15.01 -3.05 8.00
C MET A 11 15.10 -2.02 6.88
N THR A 12 16.28 -1.42 6.81
CA THR A 12 16.77 -0.49 5.82
C THR A 12 16.67 -1.01 4.38
N ALA A 13 15.97 -0.26 3.53
CA ALA A 13 16.40 0.00 2.18
C ALA A 13 15.97 1.43 1.84
N PHE A 14 16.94 2.32 1.59
CA PHE A 14 16.71 3.54 0.83
C PHE A 14 16.34 3.15 -0.61
N ALA A 15 15.19 2.53 -0.79
CA ALA A 15 14.54 2.50 -2.09
C ALA A 15 14.03 3.93 -2.30
N CYS A 16 14.36 4.55 -3.44
CA CYS A 16 13.68 5.76 -3.90
C CYS A 16 12.21 5.42 -4.10
N ASN A 17 11.43 5.44 -3.01
CA ASN A 17 9.99 5.27 -3.07
C ASN A 17 9.43 6.61 -3.49
N LYS A 18 8.90 6.67 -4.71
CA LYS A 18 8.20 7.86 -5.18
C LYS A 18 6.76 7.77 -4.70
N ASN A 19 6.39 8.68 -3.80
CA ASN A 19 4.98 8.87 -3.45
C ASN A 19 4.21 9.26 -4.72
N LEU A 20 3.08 8.60 -4.95
CA LEU A 20 2.21 8.86 -6.09
C LEU A 20 0.94 9.57 -5.62
N ASP A 21 0.47 10.51 -6.43
CA ASP A 21 -0.93 10.89 -6.41
C ASP A 21 -1.77 9.70 -6.92
N PRO A 22 -2.98 9.44 -6.37
CA PRO A 22 -3.85 8.39 -6.89
C PRO A 22 -4.08 8.44 -8.41
N ALA A 23 -4.07 9.62 -9.03
CA ALA A 23 -4.21 9.78 -10.48
C ALA A 23 -3.01 9.25 -11.29
N GLN A 24 -1.90 8.91 -10.63
CA GLN A 24 -0.70 8.34 -11.25
C GLN A 24 -0.64 6.82 -11.12
N VAL A 25 -1.58 6.22 -10.38
CA VAL A 25 -1.67 4.77 -10.20
C VAL A 25 -2.55 4.20 -11.32
N PRO A 26 -2.17 3.09 -11.98
CA PRO A 26 -3.00 2.49 -13.02
C PRO A 26 -4.39 2.08 -12.52
N ASP A 27 -5.42 2.31 -13.33
CA ASP A 27 -6.81 1.94 -12.99
C ASP A 27 -6.97 0.46 -12.56
N PRO A 28 -6.29 -0.54 -13.18
CA PRO A 28 -6.39 -1.93 -12.71
C PRO A 28 -5.96 -2.10 -11.25
N VAL A 29 -4.94 -1.35 -10.82
CA VAL A 29 -4.42 -1.40 -9.45
C VAL A 29 -5.39 -0.74 -8.48
N ILE A 30 -5.91 0.44 -8.84
CA ILE A 30 -6.92 1.15 -8.05
C ILE A 30 -8.18 0.28 -7.87
N ASN A 31 -8.65 -0.34 -8.95
CA ASN A 31 -9.85 -1.17 -8.93
C ASN A 31 -9.63 -2.46 -8.12
N ALA A 32 -8.47 -3.12 -8.25
CA ALA A 32 -8.12 -4.28 -7.45
C ALA A 32 -8.09 -3.93 -5.96
N PHE A 33 -7.45 -2.82 -5.59
CA PHE A 33 -7.42 -2.34 -4.21
C PHE A 33 -8.80 -2.14 -3.60
N TYR A 34 -9.70 -1.43 -4.27
CA TYR A 34 -11.05 -1.20 -3.75
C TYR A 34 -11.94 -2.44 -3.83
N SER A 35 -11.62 -3.43 -4.66
CA SER A 35 -12.26 -4.76 -4.64
C SER A 35 -11.84 -5.57 -3.42
N ASP A 36 -10.54 -5.57 -3.09
CA ASP A 36 -9.99 -6.33 -1.96
C ASP A 36 -10.33 -5.66 -0.61
N PHE A 37 -10.38 -4.33 -0.60
CA PHE A 37 -10.67 -3.51 0.57
C PHE A 37 -11.83 -2.55 0.26
N PRO A 38 -13.10 -3.05 0.30
CA PRO A 38 -14.29 -2.29 -0.11
C PRO A 38 -14.74 -1.22 0.91
N THR A 39 -13.79 -0.59 1.59
CA THR A 39 -14.02 0.44 2.60
C THR A 39 -13.37 1.73 2.14
N ASP A 40 -14.00 2.85 2.41
CA ASP A 40 -13.40 4.17 2.15
C ASP A 40 -12.26 4.41 3.14
N VAL A 41 -11.05 4.03 2.71
CA VAL A 41 -9.82 4.17 3.49
C VAL A 41 -8.91 5.18 2.82
N LYS A 42 -8.21 5.96 3.64
CA LYS A 42 -7.15 6.82 3.13
C LYS A 42 -5.94 5.97 2.81
N VAL A 43 -5.65 5.81 1.52
CA VAL A 43 -4.49 5.07 1.01
C VAL A 43 -3.39 6.01 0.54
N LYS A 44 -2.16 5.67 0.87
CA LYS A 44 -0.95 6.28 0.32
C LYS A 44 -0.33 5.31 -0.69
N TRP A 45 0.00 5.83 -1.87
CA TRP A 45 0.58 5.03 -2.95
C TRP A 45 2.06 5.32 -3.13
N GLU A 46 2.85 4.26 -3.33
CA GLU A 46 4.26 4.34 -3.69
C GLU A 46 4.57 3.48 -4.91
N GLU A 47 5.29 4.02 -5.88
CA GLU A 47 5.85 3.21 -6.96
C GLU A 47 7.08 2.45 -6.46
N LYS A 48 7.09 1.14 -6.68
CA LYS A 48 8.22 0.25 -6.45
C LYS A 48 8.83 -0.19 -7.78
N LYS A 49 9.90 -0.99 -7.72
CA LYS A 49 10.58 -1.51 -8.91
C LYS A 49 9.62 -2.34 -9.78
N ASN A 50 9.94 -2.48 -11.06
CA ASN A 50 9.20 -3.31 -12.01
C ASN A 50 7.72 -2.91 -12.20
N LYS A 51 7.40 -1.61 -12.11
CA LYS A 51 6.02 -1.08 -12.22
C LYS A 51 5.08 -1.76 -11.21
N GLN A 52 5.56 -1.88 -9.98
CA GLN A 52 4.76 -2.34 -8.86
C GLN A 52 4.31 -1.15 -8.03
N TYR A 53 3.18 -1.29 -7.35
CA TYR A 53 2.49 -0.21 -6.65
C TYR A 53 2.11 -0.70 -5.26
N GLU A 54 2.64 -0.03 -4.24
CA GLU A 54 2.35 -0.35 -2.85
C GLU A 54 1.27 0.59 -2.31
N ALA A 55 0.19 0.00 -1.79
CA ALA A 55 -0.86 0.67 -1.04
C ALA A 55 -0.55 0.55 0.45
N ASN A 56 -0.28 1.67 1.11
CA ASN A 56 -0.16 1.76 2.57
C ASN A 56 -1.40 2.46 3.15
N PHE A 57 -2.13 1.78 4.04
CA PHE A 57 -3.43 2.24 4.55
C PHE A 57 -3.77 1.59 5.90
N GLU A 58 -4.68 2.22 6.64
CA GLU A 58 -5.25 1.61 7.85
C GLU A 58 -6.51 0.82 7.48
N TYR A 59 -6.55 -0.46 7.83
CA TYR A 59 -7.71 -1.32 7.64
C TYR A 59 -8.04 -2.04 8.95
N ARG A 60 -9.26 -1.83 9.46
CA ARG A 60 -9.75 -2.42 10.72
C ARG A 60 -8.80 -2.17 11.92
N GLY A 61 -8.24 -0.96 11.99
CA GLY A 61 -7.37 -0.55 13.10
C GLY A 61 -5.92 -1.03 12.99
N GLN A 62 -5.52 -1.59 11.85
CA GLN A 62 -4.16 -2.08 11.62
C GLN A 62 -3.60 -1.45 10.35
N LEU A 63 -2.31 -1.10 10.39
CA LEU A 63 -1.58 -0.69 9.20
C LEU A 63 -1.44 -1.90 8.27
N ARG A 64 -1.63 -1.68 6.98
CA ARG A 64 -1.48 -2.69 5.93
C ARG A 64 -0.66 -2.11 4.80
N GLU A 65 0.17 -2.96 4.23
CA GLU A 65 0.92 -2.68 3.01
C GLU A 65 0.60 -3.78 1.99
N VAL A 66 0.08 -3.40 0.83
CA VAL A 66 -0.26 -4.35 -0.24
C VAL A 66 0.43 -3.92 -1.50
N LEU A 67 1.25 -4.82 -2.05
CA LEU A 67 1.99 -4.61 -3.27
C LEU A 67 1.24 -5.26 -4.44
N TYR A 68 0.91 -4.46 -5.44
CA TYR A 68 0.31 -4.91 -6.70
C TYR A 68 1.32 -4.79 -7.83
N ASP A 69 1.21 -5.65 -8.84
CA ASP A 69 1.82 -5.39 -10.14
C ASP A 69 0.94 -4.44 -10.98
N SER A 70 1.42 -4.05 -12.17
CA SER A 70 0.69 -3.13 -13.06
C SER A 70 -0.67 -3.65 -13.56
N SER A 71 -0.96 -4.96 -13.39
CA SER A 71 -2.27 -5.55 -13.74
C SER A 71 -3.28 -5.54 -12.60
N GLY A 72 -2.87 -5.11 -11.40
CA GLY A 72 -3.68 -5.20 -10.19
C GLY A 72 -3.60 -6.57 -9.51
N THR A 73 -2.64 -7.43 -9.89
CA THR A 73 -2.43 -8.70 -9.21
C THR A 73 -1.62 -8.47 -7.94
N VAL A 74 -2.08 -9.03 -6.82
CA VAL A 74 -1.35 -8.97 -5.54
C VAL A 74 -0.04 -9.76 -5.63
N VAL A 75 1.07 -9.08 -5.38
CA VAL A 75 2.41 -9.65 -5.30
C VAL A 75 2.77 -9.98 -3.84
N LYS A 76 2.41 -9.09 -2.90
CA LYS A 76 2.74 -9.22 -1.49
C LYS A 76 1.72 -8.51 -0.60
N VAL A 77 1.48 -9.05 0.59
CA VAL A 77 0.69 -8.42 1.66
C VAL A 77 1.52 -8.46 2.94
N ASP A 78 1.72 -7.30 3.56
CA ASP A 78 2.33 -7.16 4.89
C ASP A 78 1.33 -6.51 5.87
N SER A 79 1.43 -6.87 7.15
CA SER A 79 0.45 -6.54 8.20
C SER A 79 1.06 -6.34 9.57
#